data_AF-A0A947AV42-F1
#
_entry.id   AF-A0A947AV42-F1
#
_cell.length_a   1.000
_cell.length_b   1.000
_cell.length_c   1.000
_cell.angle_alpha   90.00
_cell.angle_beta   90.00
_cell.angle_gamma   90.00
#
_symmetry.space_group_name_H-M   'P 1'
#
loop_
_entity.id
_entity.type
_entity.pdbx_description
1 polymer ?
#
loop_
_entity_poly.entity_id
_entity_poly.type
_entity_poly.pdbx_seq_one_letter_code
_entity_poly.pdbx_strand_id
1 'polypeptide(L)'
;MKTLLSSAAAIFILLLIGCQESSITDPVMSKTAGTNLNADFSYNHNFIKFDRILVDPSAPLRNYLQIKGEVEYEHRVVLLDPMQPAPQEYIQLRMSMSAEIKDPNSPLDIIWTVEGESEDIIYVKNDNVEVLLKNYFIEGRDDGMSLVVRFYVSNDGLQLNSMWLDLNVDKKFDKNSTPPDTITYPPVQILYFD
;
A
#
# COMPACT_ATOMS: atom_id res chain seq x y z
N MET A 1 8.40 -59.07 25.27
CA MET A 1 9.19 -58.31 24.28
C MET A 1 8.28 -57.44 23.41
N LYS A 2 7.70 -56.35 23.94
CA LYS A 2 6.84 -55.40 23.18
C LYS A 2 7.11 -53.93 23.51
N THR A 3 7.90 -53.63 24.54
CA THR A 3 8.15 -52.27 25.03
C THR A 3 9.41 -51.62 24.46
N LEU A 4 10.23 -52.35 23.70
CA LEU A 4 11.47 -51.81 23.10
C LEU A 4 11.28 -51.19 21.71
N LEU A 5 10.19 -51.50 21.00
CA LEU A 5 9.92 -50.97 19.66
C LEU A 5 9.24 -49.58 19.68
N SER A 6 8.64 -49.19 20.80
CA SER A 6 7.88 -47.93 20.87
C SER A 6 8.73 -46.69 21.14
N SER A 7 9.98 -46.83 21.62
CA SER A 7 10.85 -45.68 21.89
C SER A 7 11.68 -45.25 20.67
N ALA A 8 11.81 -46.10 19.65
CA ALA A 8 12.59 -45.79 18.45
C ALA A 8 11.91 -44.73 17.55
N ALA A 9 10.57 -44.66 17.54
CA ALA A 9 9.81 -43.71 16.73
C ALA A 9 9.92 -42.25 17.23
N ALA A 10 10.10 -42.03 18.55
CA ALA A 10 10.20 -40.69 19.11
C ALA A 10 11.56 -40.00 18.81
N ILE A 11 12.62 -40.78 18.59
CA ILE A 11 13.96 -40.25 18.31
C ILE A 11 14.09 -39.79 16.84
N PHE A 12 13.35 -40.41 15.91
CA PHE A 12 13.41 -40.05 14.49
C PHE A 12 12.76 -38.69 14.17
N ILE A 13 11.75 -38.26 14.94
CA ILE A 13 11.09 -36.96 14.74
C ILE A 13 12.01 -35.80 15.16
N LEU A 14 12.87 -36.00 16.16
CA LEU A 14 13.81 -34.97 16.62
C LEU A 14 14.99 -34.74 15.66
N LEU A 15 15.31 -35.68 14.76
CA LEU A 15 16.39 -35.54 13.78
C LEU A 15 15.99 -34.76 12.51
N LEU A 16 14.69 -34.49 12.29
CA LEU A 16 14.21 -33.68 11.16
C LEU A 16 14.17 -32.16 11.46
N ILE A 17 14.39 -31.75 12.71
CA ILE A 17 14.41 -30.34 13.13
C ILE A 17 15.86 -29.79 13.15
N GLY A 18 16.86 -30.61 12.85
CA GLY A 18 18.26 -30.36 13.22
C GLY A 18 19.29 -30.13 12.12
N CYS A 19 18.93 -29.84 10.86
CA CYS A 19 19.90 -29.48 9.81
C CYS A 19 19.30 -28.49 8.79
N GLN A 20 19.04 -27.25 9.21
CA GLN A 20 19.25 -26.12 8.28
C GLN A 20 20.65 -25.59 8.54
N GLU A 21 21.58 -26.01 7.67
CA GLU A 21 22.87 -25.38 7.50
C GLU A 21 22.62 -23.90 7.19
N SER A 22 22.70 -23.05 8.21
CA SER A 22 22.83 -21.62 8.00
C SER A 22 24.21 -21.41 7.41
N SER A 23 24.28 -21.33 6.09
CA SER A 23 25.44 -20.75 5.40
C SER A 23 25.58 -19.33 5.93
N ILE A 24 26.50 -19.14 6.87
CA ILE A 24 27.18 -17.86 7.06
C ILE A 24 27.88 -17.61 5.74
N THR A 25 27.21 -16.86 4.87
CA THR A 25 27.87 -16.21 3.77
C THR A 25 28.56 -15.00 4.38
N ASP A 26 29.86 -15.11 4.63
CA ASP A 26 30.67 -13.95 4.98
C ASP A 26 30.47 -12.87 3.90
N PRO A 27 30.31 -11.59 4.29
CA PRO A 27 30.18 -10.51 3.33
C PRO A 27 31.49 -10.37 2.56
N VAL A 28 31.47 -10.66 1.28
CA VAL A 28 32.57 -10.31 0.38
C VAL A 28 32.61 -8.78 0.28
N MET A 29 33.45 -8.16 1.10
CA MET A 29 33.95 -6.81 0.87
C MET A 29 34.84 -6.82 -0.38
N SER A 30 34.23 -6.71 -1.55
CA SER A 30 34.91 -6.14 -2.71
C SER A 30 34.80 -4.62 -2.63
N LYS A 31 35.82 -4.03 -2.00
CA LYS A 31 36.11 -2.60 -2.04
C LYS A 31 36.51 -2.24 -3.48
N THR A 32 35.54 -2.06 -4.36
CA THR A 32 35.78 -1.42 -5.66
C THR A 32 35.71 0.09 -5.44
N ALA A 33 36.88 0.69 -5.23
CA ALA A 33 37.08 2.11 -5.41
C ALA A 33 36.89 2.43 -6.90
N GLY A 34 35.67 2.78 -7.26
CA GLY A 34 35.28 3.34 -8.54
C GLY A 34 34.28 4.45 -8.27
N THR A 35 34.78 5.67 -8.24
CA THR A 35 34.01 6.91 -8.10
C THR A 35 33.10 7.09 -9.32
N ASN A 36 31.98 6.38 -9.37
CA ASN A 36 30.88 6.73 -10.25
C ASN A 36 29.93 7.60 -9.44
N LEU A 37 30.12 8.92 -9.55
CA LEU A 37 29.17 9.95 -9.13
C LEU A 37 27.95 9.99 -10.07
N ASN A 38 27.47 8.83 -10.51
CA ASN A 38 26.11 8.70 -11.00
C ASN A 38 25.34 8.13 -9.82
N ALA A 39 24.87 9.03 -8.94
CA ALA A 39 23.85 8.66 -7.98
C ALA A 39 22.69 8.07 -8.81
N ASP A 40 22.48 6.76 -8.70
CA ASP A 40 21.31 6.10 -9.29
C ASP A 40 20.09 6.72 -8.61
N PHE A 41 19.52 7.73 -9.26
CA PHE A 41 18.26 8.32 -8.83
C PHE A 41 17.20 7.24 -8.96
N SER A 42 16.67 6.79 -7.82
CA SER A 42 15.57 5.83 -7.80
C SER A 42 14.38 6.46 -8.49
N TYR A 43 14.05 5.93 -9.67
CA TYR A 43 12.84 6.23 -10.43
C TYR A 43 12.06 4.95 -10.58
N ASN A 44 10.82 4.96 -10.12
CA ASN A 44 9.91 3.83 -10.21
C ASN A 44 8.59 4.29 -10.82
N HIS A 45 8.11 3.55 -11.82
CA HIS A 45 6.78 3.72 -12.40
C HIS A 45 6.02 2.42 -12.22
N ASN A 46 4.92 2.46 -11.47
CA ASN A 46 4.19 1.27 -11.04
C ASN A 46 2.69 1.53 -10.92
N PHE A 47 1.94 0.44 -10.72
CA PHE A 47 0.49 0.44 -10.58
C PHE A 47 0.08 -0.23 -9.26
N ILE A 48 -0.88 0.35 -8.55
CA ILE A 48 -1.53 -0.25 -7.38
C ILE A 48 -2.98 -0.56 -7.74
N LYS A 49 -3.27 -1.83 -8.04
CA LYS A 49 -4.62 -2.30 -8.34
C LYS A 49 -5.38 -2.62 -7.06
N PHE A 50 -6.68 -2.35 -7.04
CA PHE A 50 -7.55 -2.67 -5.92
C PHE A 50 -8.96 -3.09 -6.37
N ASP A 51 -9.55 -3.97 -5.58
CA ASP A 51 -10.94 -4.39 -5.65
C ASP A 51 -11.40 -4.57 -4.19
N ARG A 52 -12.26 -3.67 -3.70
CA ARG A 52 -12.63 -3.57 -2.28
C ARG A 52 -14.11 -3.26 -2.09
N ILE A 53 -14.57 -3.46 -0.86
CA ILE A 53 -15.90 -3.10 -0.40
C ILE A 53 -15.75 -1.96 0.61
N LEU A 54 -16.46 -0.86 0.38
CA LEU A 54 -16.46 0.34 1.22
C LEU A 54 -17.82 0.52 1.88
N VAL A 55 -17.84 1.08 3.09
CA VAL A 55 -19.09 1.47 3.76
C VAL A 55 -19.63 2.73 3.09
N ASP A 56 -20.91 2.72 2.72
CA ASP A 56 -21.61 3.89 2.19
C ASP A 56 -22.04 4.83 3.35
N PRO A 57 -21.45 6.04 3.47
CA PRO A 57 -21.79 6.99 4.53
C PRO A 57 -23.13 7.71 4.28
N SER A 58 -23.69 7.62 3.07
CA SER A 58 -24.96 8.28 2.71
C SER A 58 -26.19 7.45 3.09
N ALA A 59 -26.03 6.14 3.27
CA ALA A 59 -27.11 5.23 3.58
C ALA A 59 -27.40 5.17 5.10
N PRO A 60 -28.68 5.28 5.52
CA PRO A 60 -29.06 5.19 6.94
C PRO A 60 -28.90 3.78 7.52
N LEU A 61 -28.92 2.76 6.67
CA LEU A 61 -28.57 1.37 7.01
C LEU A 61 -27.16 1.11 6.48
N ARG A 62 -26.39 0.24 7.14
CA ARG A 62 -25.04 -0.16 6.71
C ARG A 62 -25.08 -0.78 5.31
N ASN A 63 -25.05 0.07 4.29
CA ASN A 63 -24.90 -0.32 2.91
C ASN A 63 -23.41 -0.31 2.55
N TYR A 64 -23.07 -1.05 1.50
CA TYR A 64 -21.70 -1.17 1.05
C TYR A 64 -21.63 -0.98 -0.46
N LEU A 65 -20.56 -0.35 -0.91
CA LEU A 65 -20.26 -0.16 -2.32
C LEU A 65 -19.02 -0.94 -2.69
N GLN A 66 -19.02 -1.55 -3.87
CA GLN A 66 -17.83 -2.17 -4.43
C GLN A 66 -17.05 -1.11 -5.21
N ILE A 67 -15.75 -1.04 -4.98
CA ILE A 67 -14.82 -0.20 -5.75
C ILE A 67 -13.77 -1.06 -6.43
N LYS A 68 -13.52 -0.80 -7.71
CA LYS A 68 -12.47 -1.47 -8.48
C LYS A 68 -11.71 -0.46 -9.33
N GLY A 69 -10.40 -0.51 -9.29
CA GLY A 69 -9.59 0.44 -10.04
C GLY A 69 -8.10 0.26 -9.81
N GLU A 70 -7.35 1.29 -10.18
CA GLU A 70 -5.91 1.36 -9.98
C GLU A 70 -5.42 2.79 -9.76
N VAL A 71 -4.25 2.87 -9.11
CA VAL A 71 -3.45 4.09 -9.02
C VAL A 71 -2.16 3.84 -9.78
N GLU A 72 -1.97 4.56 -10.87
CA GLU A 72 -0.69 4.69 -11.55
C GLU A 72 0.15 5.74 -10.83
N TYR A 73 1.45 5.47 -10.62
CA TYR A 73 2.32 6.46 -9.99
C TYR A 73 3.75 6.44 -10.55
N GLU A 74 4.34 7.63 -10.63
CA GLU A 74 5.77 7.85 -10.82
C GLU A 74 6.38 8.34 -9.51
N HIS A 75 7.35 7.60 -8.99
CA HIS A 75 8.07 7.89 -7.76
C HIS A 75 9.52 8.19 -8.12
N ARG A 76 10.00 9.38 -7.72
CA ARG A 76 11.36 9.83 -7.97
C ARG A 76 11.99 10.40 -6.73
N VAL A 77 13.12 9.84 -6.31
CA VAL A 77 13.94 10.40 -5.23
C VAL A 77 14.88 11.48 -5.80
N VAL A 78 14.84 12.68 -5.23
CA VAL A 78 15.66 13.82 -5.64
C VAL A 78 16.54 14.26 -4.48
N LEU A 79 17.85 14.27 -4.74
CA LEU A 79 18.86 14.78 -3.80
C LEU A 79 18.99 16.30 -3.96
N LEU A 80 18.83 17.03 -2.87
CA LEU A 80 19.19 18.45 -2.78
C LEU A 80 20.71 18.58 -2.57
N ASP A 81 21.25 19.74 -2.95
CA ASP A 81 22.69 20.04 -2.87
C ASP A 81 23.27 19.60 -1.50
N PRO A 82 24.28 18.71 -1.46
CA PRO A 82 24.77 18.07 -0.23
C PRO A 82 25.56 19.00 0.70
N MET A 83 25.44 20.32 0.60
CA MET A 83 26.07 21.23 1.55
C MET A 83 25.56 20.96 2.97
N GLN A 84 26.50 20.66 3.86
CA GLN A 84 26.31 20.32 5.28
C GLN A 84 25.29 21.22 5.99
N PRO A 85 24.51 20.68 6.98
CA PRO A 85 24.88 19.57 7.87
C PRO A 85 24.38 18.16 7.53
N ALA A 86 23.54 17.95 6.50
CA ALA A 86 23.13 16.60 6.06
C ALA A 86 22.60 16.64 4.62
N PRO A 87 22.78 15.58 3.81
CA PRO A 87 22.09 15.44 2.53
C PRO A 87 20.58 15.53 2.78
N GLN A 88 19.91 16.42 2.05
CA GLN A 88 18.46 16.52 2.09
C GLN A 88 17.92 15.86 0.83
N GLU A 89 16.92 15.01 0.98
CA GLU A 89 16.23 14.41 -0.14
C GLU A 89 14.73 14.68 -0.06
N TYR A 90 14.09 14.68 -1.23
CA TYR A 90 12.64 14.69 -1.32
C TYR A 90 12.18 13.69 -2.37
N ILE A 91 10.97 13.21 -2.19
CA ILE A 91 10.28 12.37 -3.16
C ILE A 91 9.37 13.27 -3.99
N GLN A 92 9.56 13.26 -5.30
CA GLN A 92 8.58 13.76 -6.25
C GLN A 92 7.67 12.59 -6.63
N LEU A 93 6.38 12.74 -6.33
CA LEU A 93 5.37 11.71 -6.57
C LEU A 93 4.32 12.26 -7.52
N ARG A 94 4.13 11.59 -8.65
CA ARG A 94 3.00 11.85 -9.57
C ARG A 94 2.07 10.67 -9.50
N MET A 95 0.77 10.94 -9.43
CA MET A 95 -0.25 9.90 -9.30
C MET A 95 -1.41 10.19 -10.25
N SER A 96 -1.94 9.13 -10.84
CA SER A 96 -3.20 9.12 -11.58
C SER A 96 -4.10 8.02 -11.02
N MET A 97 -5.31 8.40 -10.60
CA MET A 97 -6.33 7.52 -10.07
C MET A 97 -7.39 7.27 -11.13
N SER A 98 -7.77 6.01 -11.32
CA SER A 98 -8.95 5.62 -12.10
C SER A 98 -9.66 4.46 -11.42
N ALA A 99 -10.93 4.65 -11.08
CA ALA A 99 -11.74 3.60 -10.46
C ALA A 99 -13.23 3.71 -10.81
N GLU A 100 -13.92 2.58 -10.70
CA GLU A 100 -15.37 2.46 -10.77
C GLU A 100 -15.94 2.07 -9.40
N ILE A 101 -17.06 2.68 -9.01
CA ILE A 101 -17.83 2.34 -7.81
C ILE A 101 -19.23 1.87 -8.23
N LYS A 102 -19.69 0.75 -7.64
CA LYS A 102 -20.99 0.14 -7.95
C LYS A 102 -21.69 -0.30 -6.67
N ASP A 103 -23.02 -0.23 -6.67
CA ASP A 103 -23.83 -0.89 -5.64
C ASP A 103 -23.99 -2.39 -6.02
N PRO A 104 -23.44 -3.33 -5.22
CA PRO A 104 -23.57 -4.76 -5.51
C PRO A 104 -25.02 -5.27 -5.41
N ASN A 105 -25.90 -4.57 -4.69
CA ASN A 105 -27.31 -4.93 -4.55
C ASN A 105 -28.16 -4.43 -5.71
N SER A 106 -27.66 -3.45 -6.46
CA SER A 106 -28.32 -2.88 -7.63
C SER A 106 -27.38 -2.86 -8.83
N PRO A 107 -27.03 -4.01 -9.40
CA PRO A 107 -26.04 -4.10 -10.48
C PRO A 107 -26.49 -3.49 -11.81
N LEU A 108 -27.77 -3.12 -11.93
CA LEU A 108 -28.32 -2.40 -13.08
C LEU A 108 -28.23 -0.87 -12.91
N ASP A 109 -27.79 -0.39 -11.74
CA ASP A 109 -27.67 1.04 -11.45
C ASP A 109 -26.44 1.66 -12.13
N ILE A 110 -26.41 2.98 -12.05
CA ILE A 110 -25.36 3.84 -12.58
C ILE A 110 -24.01 3.45 -11.95
N ILE A 111 -23.01 3.27 -12.80
CA ILE A 111 -21.61 3.13 -12.38
C ILE A 111 -21.08 4.54 -12.09
N TRP A 112 -20.60 4.77 -10.88
CA TRP A 112 -19.89 6.00 -10.55
C TRP A 112 -18.41 5.86 -10.85
N THR A 113 -17.78 6.95 -11.27
CA THR A 113 -16.35 6.97 -11.63
C THR A 113 -15.57 7.86 -10.67
N VAL A 114 -14.31 7.50 -10.45
CA VAL A 114 -13.36 8.30 -9.68
C VAL A 114 -12.12 8.48 -10.53
N GLU A 115 -11.85 9.72 -10.90
CA GLU A 115 -10.68 10.10 -11.67
C GLU A 115 -9.94 11.24 -10.97
N GLY A 116 -8.61 11.26 -11.09
CA GLY A 116 -7.85 12.42 -10.64
C GLY A 116 -6.36 12.25 -10.73
N GLU A 117 -5.69 13.36 -10.99
CA GLU A 117 -4.24 13.45 -11.09
C GLU A 117 -3.69 14.34 -9.97
N SER A 118 -2.49 14.03 -9.49
CA SER A 118 -1.80 14.87 -8.52
C SER A 118 -0.29 14.77 -8.62
N GLU A 119 0.39 15.85 -8.27
CA GLU A 119 1.84 15.89 -8.10
C GLU A 119 2.17 16.43 -6.70
N ASP A 120 3.00 15.70 -5.96
CA ASP A 120 3.41 16.02 -4.59
C ASP A 120 4.93 16.03 -4.45
N ILE A 121 5.40 16.85 -3.53
CA ILE A 121 6.78 16.87 -3.06
C ILE A 121 6.77 16.52 -1.57
N ILE A 122 7.43 15.43 -1.21
CA ILE A 122 7.43 14.87 0.15
C ILE A 122 8.86 14.86 0.66
N TYR A 123 9.11 15.58 1.74
CA TYR A 123 10.41 15.59 2.41
C TYR A 123 10.49 14.42 3.38
N VAL A 124 11.24 13.37 3.01
CA VAL A 124 11.45 12.20 3.86
C VAL A 124 12.73 12.42 4.68
N LYS A 125 12.68 12.09 5.97
CA LYS A 125 13.86 12.09 6.84
C LYS A 125 14.26 10.65 7.11
N ASN A 126 15.52 10.28 6.84
CA ASN A 126 16.17 9.05 7.33
C ASN A 126 15.28 7.79 7.31
N ASP A 127 14.90 7.33 6.11
CA ASP A 127 14.12 6.09 5.90
C ASP A 127 12.73 6.04 6.59
N ASN A 128 12.19 7.20 6.99
CA ASN A 128 10.85 7.26 7.56
C ASN A 128 9.76 6.99 6.50
N VAL A 129 8.65 6.44 6.97
CA VAL A 129 7.42 6.30 6.19
C VAL A 129 6.53 7.51 6.45
N GLU A 130 6.25 8.28 5.41
CA GLU A 130 5.34 9.42 5.45
C GLU A 130 3.92 9.00 5.07
N VAL A 131 2.92 9.66 5.67
CA VAL A 131 1.50 9.42 5.37
C VAL A 131 1.00 10.47 4.38
N LEU A 132 0.55 10.01 3.22
CA LEU A 132 -0.09 10.85 2.20
C LEU A 132 -1.58 10.55 2.15
N LEU A 133 -2.40 11.58 2.29
CA LEU A 133 -3.86 11.49 2.12
C LEU A 133 -4.25 12.17 0.82
N LYS A 134 -5.02 11.47 -0.01
CA LYS A 134 -5.61 11.97 -1.24
C LYS A 134 -7.12 11.89 -1.16
N ASN A 135 -7.77 12.88 -1.74
CA ASN A 135 -9.21 12.95 -1.82
C ASN A 135 -9.62 13.13 -3.28
N TYR A 136 -10.51 12.26 -3.76
CA TYR A 136 -10.99 12.25 -5.14
C TYR A 136 -12.51 12.36 -5.14
N PHE A 137 -13.06 13.27 -5.92
CA PHE A 137 -14.50 13.39 -6.06
C PHE A 137 -15.06 12.20 -6.85
N ILE A 138 -16.27 11.77 -6.47
CA ILE A 138 -16.97 10.69 -7.15
C ILE A 138 -17.90 11.31 -8.18
N GLU A 139 -17.65 11.04 -9.45
CA GLU A 139 -18.47 11.53 -10.55
C GLU A 139 -19.77 10.74 -10.67
N GLY A 140 -20.83 11.40 -11.15
CA GLY A 140 -22.17 10.82 -11.24
C GLY A 140 -22.96 10.85 -9.93
N ARG A 141 -22.46 11.57 -8.92
CA ARG A 141 -23.17 11.88 -7.67
C ARG A 141 -23.24 13.39 -7.45
N ASP A 142 -24.30 13.84 -6.79
CA ASP A 142 -24.57 15.25 -6.45
C ASP A 142 -24.50 15.53 -4.94
N ASP A 143 -24.28 14.50 -4.12
CA ASP A 143 -24.23 14.59 -2.66
C ASP A 143 -22.86 15.01 -2.10
N GLY A 144 -21.89 15.28 -2.99
CA GLY A 144 -20.55 15.71 -2.60
C GLY A 144 -19.69 14.60 -1.98
N MET A 145 -20.07 13.34 -2.15
CA MET A 145 -19.28 12.20 -1.67
C MET A 145 -17.91 12.15 -2.37
N SER A 146 -16.90 11.78 -1.60
CA SER A 146 -15.54 11.65 -2.10
C SER A 146 -14.86 10.38 -1.59
N LEU A 147 -13.92 9.88 -2.38
CA LEU A 147 -13.05 8.77 -2.02
C LEU A 147 -11.78 9.31 -1.37
N VAL A 148 -11.57 8.97 -0.11
CA VAL A 148 -10.36 9.27 0.63
C VAL A 148 -9.44 8.07 0.58
N VAL A 149 -8.19 8.30 0.18
CA VAL A 149 -7.18 7.25 0.02
C VAL A 149 -5.93 7.61 0.82
N ARG A 150 -5.49 6.68 1.66
CA ARG A 150 -4.30 6.81 2.49
C ARG A 150 -3.17 5.96 1.93
N PHE A 151 -2.04 6.59 1.70
CA PHE A 151 -0.82 5.95 1.27
C PHE A 151 0.28 6.08 2.31
N TYR A 152 1.16 5.08 2.31
CA TYR A 152 2.47 5.12 2.93
C TYR A 152 3.50 5.38 1.84
N VAL A 153 4.33 6.39 2.06
CA VAL A 153 5.36 6.83 1.12
C VAL A 153 6.72 6.65 1.79
N SER A 154 7.63 5.96 1.12
CA SER A 154 9.01 5.81 1.55
C SER A 154 9.96 5.99 0.37
N ASN A 155 11.27 5.94 0.62
CA ASN A 155 12.28 5.95 -0.43
C ASN A 155 12.18 4.77 -1.41
N ASP A 156 11.52 3.68 -0.99
CA ASP A 156 11.35 2.48 -1.81
C ASP A 156 10.12 2.55 -2.73
N GLY A 157 9.13 3.39 -2.41
CA GLY A 157 7.94 3.54 -3.24
C GLY A 157 6.68 3.98 -2.50
N LEU A 158 5.55 3.59 -3.08
CA LEU A 158 4.21 3.94 -2.62
C LEU A 158 3.43 2.67 -2.27
N GLN A 159 2.79 2.65 -1.10
CA GLN A 159 1.91 1.57 -0.66
C GLN A 159 0.52 2.10 -0.30
N LEU A 160 -0.53 1.48 -0.84
CA LEU A 160 -1.90 1.74 -0.41
C LEU A 160 -2.13 1.17 0.99
N ASN A 161 -2.48 2.03 1.95
CA ASN A 161 -2.78 1.64 3.32
C ASN A 161 -4.28 1.37 3.51
N SER A 162 -5.12 2.37 3.25
CA SER A 162 -6.57 2.29 3.45
C SER A 162 -7.32 3.23 2.51
N MET A 163 -8.61 2.99 2.35
CA MET A 163 -9.51 3.83 1.57
C MET A 163 -10.91 3.82 2.17
N TRP A 164 -11.62 4.94 2.13
CA TRP A 164 -12.99 5.07 2.63
C TRP A 164 -13.73 6.20 1.91
N LEU A 165 -15.06 6.20 2.05
CA LEU A 165 -15.93 7.23 1.50
C LEU A 165 -16.23 8.28 2.59
N ASP A 166 -16.27 9.55 2.20
CA ASP A 166 -16.62 10.66 3.08
C ASP A 166 -17.61 11.62 2.39
N LEU A 167 -18.51 12.22 3.16
CA LEU A 167 -19.49 13.22 2.73
C LEU A 167 -19.16 14.64 3.20
N ASN A 168 -18.08 14.82 3.98
CA ASN A 168 -17.79 16.08 4.69
C ASN A 168 -16.64 16.90 4.10
N VAL A 169 -16.49 16.96 2.78
CA VAL A 169 -15.32 17.59 2.13
C VAL A 169 -15.22 19.10 2.39
N ASP A 170 -16.31 19.76 2.81
CA ASP A 170 -16.30 21.20 3.15
C ASP A 170 -15.54 21.55 4.44
N LYS A 171 -15.10 20.56 5.23
CA LYS A 171 -14.28 20.79 6.42
C LYS A 171 -12.83 20.47 6.10
N LYS A 172 -11.99 21.52 6.07
CA LYS A 172 -10.52 21.43 5.96
C LYS A 172 -10.00 20.16 6.65
N PHE A 173 -9.45 19.24 5.87
CA PHE A 173 -8.91 17.97 6.35
C PHE A 173 -7.92 18.20 7.50
N ASP A 174 -8.26 17.71 8.69
CA ASP A 174 -7.29 17.59 9.77
C ASP A 174 -6.41 16.36 9.47
N LYS A 175 -5.11 16.57 9.33
CA LYS A 175 -4.14 15.48 9.10
C LYS A 175 -4.15 14.42 10.21
N ASN A 176 -4.80 14.72 11.34
CA ASN A 176 -4.95 13.83 12.48
C ASN A 176 -6.27 13.03 12.50
N SER A 177 -7.13 13.13 11.48
CA SER A 177 -8.38 12.34 11.47
C SER A 177 -8.06 10.84 11.39
N THR A 178 -8.37 10.12 12.46
CA THR A 178 -8.30 8.65 12.48
C THR A 178 -9.26 8.10 11.42
N PRO A 179 -8.84 7.17 10.54
CA PRO A 179 -9.76 6.51 9.62
C PRO A 179 -10.91 5.88 10.42
N PRO A 180 -12.15 5.90 9.93
CA PRO A 180 -13.19 5.03 10.49
C PRO A 180 -12.68 3.58 10.40
N ASP A 181 -12.91 2.79 11.46
CA ASP A 181 -12.42 1.41 11.61
C ASP A 181 -12.51 0.67 10.27
N THR A 182 -11.37 0.53 9.60
CA THR A 182 -11.30 -0.18 8.34
C THR A 182 -11.50 -1.64 8.70
N ILE A 183 -12.65 -2.22 8.32
CA ILE A 183 -12.89 -3.64 8.53
C ILE A 183 -11.89 -4.37 7.64
N THR A 184 -10.78 -4.81 8.24
CA THR A 184 -9.79 -5.66 7.58
C THR A 184 -10.45 -7.01 7.37
N TYR A 185 -10.99 -7.25 6.17
CA TYR A 185 -11.47 -8.57 5.81
C TYR A 185 -10.28 -9.55 5.78
N PRO A 186 -10.48 -10.80 6.21
CA PRO A 186 -9.48 -11.83 5.98
C PRO A 186 -9.19 -11.95 4.48
N PRO A 187 -7.96 -12.33 4.08
CA PRO A 187 -7.60 -12.49 2.68
C PRO A 187 -8.60 -13.40 1.97
N VAL A 188 -9.09 -12.95 0.81
CA VAL A 188 -9.99 -13.72 -0.06
C VAL A 188 -9.29 -15.04 -0.39
N GLN A 189 -9.85 -16.16 0.09
CA GLN A 189 -9.39 -17.48 -0.33
C GLN A 189 -9.79 -17.67 -1.79
N ILE A 190 -8.81 -17.60 -2.69
CA ILE A 190 -9.00 -17.96 -4.09
C ILE A 190 -9.20 -19.48 -4.11
N LEU A 191 -10.43 -19.91 -4.36
CA LEU A 191 -10.75 -21.31 -4.62
C LEU A 191 -10.24 -21.66 -6.01
N TYR A 192 -9.19 -22.48 -6.06
CA TYR A 192 -8.80 -23.16 -7.29
C TYR A 192 -9.82 -24.27 -7.56
N PHE A 193 -10.48 -24.21 -8.69
CA PHE A 193 -11.21 -25.34 -9.24
C PHE A 193 -10.20 -26.17 -10.05
N ASP A 194 -9.94 -27.39 -9.59
CA ASP A 194 -9.18 -28.42 -10.30
C ASP A 194 -9.91 -28.91 -11.57
#